data_AF-A0A7N2L2E3-F1
#
_entry.id   AF-A0A7N2L2E3-F1
#
_cell.length_a   1.000
_cell.length_b   1.000
_cell.length_c   1.000
_cell.angle_alpha   90.00
_cell.angle_beta   90.00
_cell.angle_gamma   90.00
#
_symmetry.space_group_name_H-M   'P 1'
#
loop_
_entity.id
_entity.type
_entity.pdbx_description
1 polymer ?
#
loop_
_entity_poly.entity_id
_entity_poly.type
_entity_poly.pdbx_seq_one_letter_code
_entity_poly.pdbx_strand_id
1 'polypeptide(L)'
;MWGGVSRLKQHLAQKRGDVIACNKVPHDVIKLMQEHLIELSLKRERIERMNREKLEGIKKMYAEPHAPPHEIPNTEEMDAEEKASIEQAIKESLETLQMEKERAKRDADEELEAACRESMQYYREESRRRGKGSSSSRPGPSSYYEIIDHDDSDFSFE
;
A
#
# COMPACT_ATOMS: atom_id res chain seq x y z
N MET A 1 1.41 -13.01 -4.85
CA MET A 1 1.39 -14.24 -4.02
C MET A 1 1.37 -13.89 -2.53
N TRP A 2 0.20 -13.79 -1.87
CA TRP A 2 0.11 -13.53 -0.41
C TRP A 2 -1.08 -14.32 0.19
N GLY A 3 -0.97 -15.64 0.23
CA GLY A 3 -2.05 -16.53 0.72
C GLY A 3 -1.66 -17.49 1.85
N GLY A 4 -0.36 -17.68 2.13
CA GLY A 4 0.12 -18.73 3.04
C GLY A 4 -0.33 -18.55 4.49
N VAL A 5 -0.19 -17.33 5.03
CA VAL A 5 -0.53 -17.03 6.43
C VAL A 5 -2.03 -17.17 6.70
N SER A 6 -2.88 -16.75 5.76
CA SER A 6 -4.33 -16.87 5.89
C SER A 6 -4.78 -18.33 5.87
N ARG A 7 -4.19 -19.15 5.00
CA ARG A 7 -4.45 -20.60 4.94
C ARG A 7 -3.98 -21.31 6.21
N LEU A 8 -2.81 -20.94 6.75
CA LEU A 8 -2.32 -21.48 8.03
C LEU A 8 -3.26 -21.14 9.19
N LYS A 9 -3.73 -19.90 9.30
CA LYS A 9 -4.70 -19.49 10.33
C LYS A 9 -6.01 -20.29 10.23
N GLN A 10 -6.50 -20.57 9.02
CA GLN A 10 -7.68 -21.40 8.79
C GLN A 10 -7.44 -22.88 9.14
N HIS A 11 -6.29 -23.43 8.78
CA HIS A 11 -5.85 -24.80 9.13
C HIS A 11 -5.83 -25.04 10.64
N LEU A 12 -5.29 -24.07 11.40
CA LEU A 12 -5.17 -24.15 12.87
C LEU A 12 -6.50 -23.89 13.59
N ALA A 13 -7.36 -23.02 13.05
CA ALA A 13 -8.68 -22.72 13.63
C ALA A 13 -9.70 -23.87 13.47
N GLN A 14 -9.34 -24.97 12.81
CA GLN A 14 -10.23 -26.06 12.43
C GLN A 14 -11.52 -25.60 11.72
N LYS A 15 -11.45 -24.44 11.05
CA LYS A 15 -12.59 -23.89 10.33
C LYS A 15 -12.73 -24.68 9.03
N ARG A 16 -13.85 -25.38 8.86
CA ARG A 16 -14.16 -26.09 7.61
C ARG A 16 -14.27 -25.08 6.46
N GLY A 17 -13.48 -25.29 5.40
CA GLY A 17 -13.35 -24.41 4.25
C GLY A 17 -12.35 -24.99 3.23
N ASP A 18 -11.67 -24.14 2.46
CA ASP A 18 -10.74 -24.53 1.38
C ASP A 18 -9.43 -25.20 1.84
N VAL A 19 -9.19 -25.25 3.16
CA VAL A 19 -7.97 -25.79 3.76
C VAL A 19 -8.33 -26.92 4.72
N ILE A 20 -7.66 -28.06 4.56
CA ILE A 20 -7.78 -29.22 5.45
C ILE A 20 -7.43 -28.76 6.87
N ALA A 21 -8.25 -29.08 7.87
CA ALA A 21 -8.02 -28.72 9.26
C ALA A 21 -6.97 -29.63 9.93
N CYS A 22 -6.18 -29.07 10.85
CA CYS A 22 -5.28 -29.88 11.68
C CYS A 22 -6.00 -30.45 12.91
N ASN A 23 -5.99 -31.78 13.05
CA ASN A 23 -6.61 -32.46 14.18
C ASN A 23 -5.72 -32.54 15.43
N LYS A 24 -4.44 -32.13 15.32
CA LYS A 24 -3.45 -32.24 16.41
C LYS A 24 -3.22 -30.93 17.18
N VAL A 25 -4.02 -29.89 16.90
CA VAL A 25 -3.84 -28.56 17.51
C VAL A 25 -4.45 -28.55 18.92
N PRO A 26 -3.75 -28.01 19.93
CA PRO A 26 -4.32 -27.85 21.27
C PRO A 26 -5.51 -26.88 21.25
N HIS A 27 -6.48 -27.13 22.14
CA HIS A 27 -7.76 -26.41 22.17
C HIS A 27 -7.60 -24.89 22.34
N ASP A 28 -6.63 -24.45 23.12
CA ASP A 28 -6.37 -23.02 23.37
C ASP A 28 -5.95 -22.29 22.09
N VAL A 29 -5.13 -22.94 21.25
CA VAL A 29 -4.68 -22.38 19.98
C VAL A 29 -5.84 -22.34 18.98
N ILE A 30 -6.70 -23.36 18.96
CA ILE A 30 -7.90 -23.37 18.11
C ILE A 30 -8.79 -22.17 18.44
N LYS A 31 -9.09 -21.98 19.73
CA LYS A 31 -9.93 -20.88 20.21
C LYS A 31 -9.34 -19.51 19.86
N LEU A 32 -8.06 -19.31 20.14
CA LEU A 32 -7.35 -18.07 19.82
C LEU A 32 -7.39 -17.76 18.32
N MET A 33 -7.17 -18.77 17.47
CA MET A 33 -7.19 -18.58 16.02
C MET A 33 -8.60 -18.29 15.49
N GLN A 34 -9.64 -18.89 16.07
CA GLN A 34 -11.03 -18.59 15.71
C GLN A 34 -11.42 -17.16 16.09
N GLU A 35 -11.10 -16.73 17.32
CA GLU A 35 -11.34 -15.37 17.79
C GLU A 35 -10.64 -14.35 16.90
N HIS A 36 -9.37 -14.60 16.57
CA HIS A 36 -8.61 -13.73 15.70
C HIS A 36 -9.19 -13.65 14.28
N LEU A 37 -9.69 -14.77 13.73
CA LEU A 37 -10.37 -14.75 12.42
C LEU A 37 -11.69 -13.96 12.46
N ILE A 38 -12.45 -14.03 13.56
CA ILE A 38 -13.66 -13.23 13.75
C ILE A 38 -13.29 -11.75 13.84
N GLU A 39 -12.29 -11.39 14.64
CA GLU A 39 -11.82 -10.02 14.77
C GLU A 39 -11.39 -9.42 13.43
N LEU A 40 -10.62 -10.19 12.63
CA LEU A 40 -10.23 -9.78 11.28
C LEU A 40 -11.44 -9.57 10.37
N SER A 41 -12.47 -10.42 10.46
CA SER A 41 -13.69 -10.27 9.67
C SER A 41 -14.47 -8.99 10.03
N LEU A 42 -14.60 -8.68 11.33
CA LEU A 42 -15.26 -7.47 11.80
C LEU A 42 -14.48 -6.21 11.43
N LYS A 43 -13.16 -6.25 11.52
CA LYS A 43 -12.29 -5.14 11.05
C LYS A 43 -12.48 -4.89 9.56
N ARG A 44 -12.54 -5.96 8.76
CA ARG A 44 -12.77 -5.85 7.32
C ARG A 44 -14.11 -5.20 7.00
N GLU A 45 -15.18 -5.67 7.64
CA GLU A 45 -16.52 -5.12 7.46
C GLU A 45 -16.59 -3.63 7.84
N ARG A 46 -15.93 -3.24 8.94
CA ARG A 46 -15.83 -1.84 9.35
C ARG A 46 -15.13 -1.00 8.28
N ILE A 47 -14.01 -1.47 7.73
CA ILE A 47 -13.28 -0.77 6.67
C ILE A 47 -14.15 -0.63 5.42
N GLU A 48 -14.84 -1.70 5.01
CA GLU A 48 -15.75 -1.68 3.87
C GLU A 48 -16.90 -0.69 4.06
N ARG A 49 -17.48 -0.62 5.27
CA ARG A 49 -18.51 0.35 5.61
C ARG A 49 -18.01 1.79 5.53
N MET A 50 -16.86 2.08 6.15
CA MET A 50 -16.24 3.41 6.08
C MET A 50 -15.92 3.81 4.64
N ASN A 51 -15.43 2.87 3.82
CA ASN A 51 -15.15 3.13 2.41
C ASN A 51 -16.42 3.42 1.62
N ARG A 52 -17.52 2.72 1.89
CA ARG A 52 -18.83 2.99 1.30
C ARG A 52 -19.35 4.37 1.70
N GLU A 53 -19.33 4.70 2.98
CA GLU A 53 -19.76 6.01 3.49
C GLU A 53 -18.93 7.14 2.90
N LYS A 54 -17.60 6.98 2.80
CA LYS A 54 -16.72 7.94 2.12
C LYS A 54 -17.11 8.11 0.65
N LEU A 55 -17.36 7.01 -0.07
CA LEU A 55 -17.77 7.06 -1.46
C LEU A 55 -19.14 7.74 -1.63
N GLU A 56 -20.09 7.47 -0.74
CA GLU A 56 -21.40 8.13 -0.73
C GLU A 56 -21.29 9.61 -0.37
N GLY A 57 -20.41 9.98 0.56
CA GLY A 57 -20.11 11.38 0.90
C GLY A 57 -19.51 12.13 -0.28
N ILE A 58 -18.53 11.53 -0.97
CA ILE A 58 -17.97 12.06 -2.22
C ILE A 58 -19.08 12.22 -3.25
N LYS A 59 -19.86 11.17 -3.52
CA LYS A 59 -20.99 11.23 -4.48
C LYS A 59 -21.97 12.33 -4.14
N LYS A 60 -22.31 12.53 -2.86
CA LYS A 60 -23.22 13.61 -2.42
C LYS A 60 -22.63 15.00 -2.63
N MET A 61 -21.33 15.20 -2.40
CA MET A 61 -20.67 16.47 -2.69
C MET A 61 -20.67 16.79 -4.19
N TYR A 62 -20.56 15.77 -5.04
CA TYR A 62 -20.66 15.92 -6.50
C TYR A 62 -22.10 15.79 -7.03
N ALA A 63 -23.09 15.60 -6.16
CA ALA A 63 -24.51 15.45 -6.50
C ALA A 63 -25.38 16.59 -5.93
N GLU A 64 -24.84 17.81 -5.88
CA GLU A 64 -25.68 19.01 -5.74
C GLU A 64 -26.68 19.08 -6.91
N PRO A 65 -27.90 19.63 -6.69
CA PRO A 65 -29.02 19.47 -7.61
C PRO A 65 -28.69 19.99 -9.01
N HIS A 66 -28.73 19.10 -10.00
CA HIS A 66 -29.36 19.51 -11.24
C HIS A 66 -30.75 20.02 -10.85
N ALA A 67 -31.05 21.26 -11.20
CA ALA A 67 -32.41 21.78 -11.26
C ALA A 67 -33.34 20.68 -11.85
N PRO A 68 -34.65 20.65 -11.51
CA PRO A 68 -35.63 19.77 -12.18
C PRO A 68 -35.35 19.79 -13.68
N PRO A 69 -35.61 18.73 -14.48
CA PRO A 69 -35.28 18.73 -15.90
C PRO A 69 -35.82 20.02 -16.54
N HIS A 70 -34.98 21.05 -16.56
CA HIS A 70 -35.18 22.21 -17.36
C HIS A 70 -35.01 21.54 -18.70
N GLU A 71 -36.12 21.44 -19.43
CA GLU A 71 -36.05 21.41 -20.87
C GLU A 71 -34.89 22.31 -21.21
N ILE A 72 -33.78 21.70 -21.62
CA ILE A 72 -32.56 22.42 -21.97
C ILE A 72 -33.08 23.45 -22.96
N PRO A 73 -33.18 24.75 -22.61
CA PRO A 73 -33.42 25.74 -23.64
C PRO A 73 -32.24 25.51 -24.56
N ASN A 74 -32.52 25.17 -25.82
CA ASN A 74 -31.56 24.62 -26.77
C ASN A 74 -30.14 25.10 -26.49
N THR A 75 -29.18 24.17 -26.52
CA THR A 75 -27.74 24.42 -26.61
C THR A 75 -27.39 25.20 -27.88
N GLU A 76 -27.85 26.44 -27.91
CA GLU A 76 -27.76 27.49 -28.93
C GLU A 76 -27.90 28.77 -28.08
N GLU A 77 -26.94 29.15 -27.24
CA GLU A 77 -25.84 30.04 -27.60
C GLU A 77 -24.91 30.13 -26.38
N MET A 78 -23.89 29.27 -26.31
CA MET A 78 -22.68 29.55 -25.54
C MET A 78 -21.63 29.82 -26.60
N ASP A 79 -21.09 31.04 -26.66
CA ASP A 79 -20.16 31.42 -27.70
C ASP A 79 -18.97 30.45 -27.70
N ALA A 80 -18.49 30.07 -28.90
CA ALA A 80 -17.42 29.08 -29.05
C ALA A 80 -16.17 29.44 -28.23
N GLU A 81 -15.97 30.73 -27.96
CA GLU A 81 -14.92 31.28 -27.11
C GLU A 81 -15.07 30.92 -25.63
N GLU A 82 -16.28 30.98 -25.06
CA GLU A 82 -16.51 30.63 -23.66
C GLU A 82 -16.30 29.13 -23.42
N LYS A 83 -16.77 28.30 -24.38
CA LYS A 83 -16.53 26.86 -24.33
C LYS A 83 -15.03 26.52 -24.41
N ALA A 84 -14.30 27.19 -25.30
CA ALA A 84 -12.86 27.02 -25.42
C ALA A 84 -12.12 27.43 -24.14
N SER A 85 -12.56 28.52 -23.49
CA SER A 85 -12.03 28.99 -22.21
C SER A 85 -12.20 27.94 -21.10
N ILE A 86 -13.39 27.34 -20.99
CA ILE A 86 -13.68 26.29 -19.99
C ILE A 86 -12.83 25.04 -20.28
N GLU A 87 -12.76 24.60 -21.53
CA GLU A 87 -11.96 23.44 -21.92
C GLU A 87 -10.46 23.66 -21.64
N GLN A 88 -9.95 24.85 -21.92
CA GLN A 88 -8.59 25.25 -21.60
C GLN A 88 -8.34 25.23 -20.09
N ALA A 89 -9.22 25.81 -19.28
CA ALA A 89 -9.08 25.82 -17.83
C ALA A 89 -9.08 24.40 -17.22
N ILE A 90 -9.93 23.50 -17.73
CA ILE A 90 -9.94 22.09 -17.32
C ILE A 90 -8.61 21.43 -17.69
N LYS A 91 -8.12 21.66 -18.91
CA LYS A 91 -6.85 21.11 -19.38
C LYS A 91 -5.68 21.57 -18.52
N GLU A 92 -5.56 22.87 -18.26
CA GLU A 92 -4.51 23.45 -17.41
C GLU A 92 -4.59 22.91 -15.97
N SER A 93 -5.79 22.77 -15.42
CA SER A 93 -6.01 22.18 -14.10
C SER A 93 -5.55 20.71 -14.04
N LEU A 94 -5.81 19.93 -15.10
CA LEU A 94 -5.32 18.55 -15.17
C LEU A 94 -3.80 18.46 -15.30
N GLU A 95 -3.18 19.33 -16.09
CA GLU A 95 -1.72 19.39 -16.25
C GLU A 95 -1.02 19.78 -14.95
N THR A 96 -1.54 20.77 -14.24
CA THR A 96 -1.00 21.20 -12.93
C THR A 96 -1.10 20.09 -11.90
N LEU A 97 -2.24 19.40 -11.81
CA LEU A 97 -2.41 18.25 -10.91
C LEU A 97 -1.41 17.12 -11.21
N GLN A 98 -1.17 16.84 -12.49
CA GLN A 98 -0.16 15.84 -12.90
C GLN A 98 1.25 16.27 -12.46
N MET A 99 1.60 17.53 -12.68
CA MET A 99 2.88 18.09 -12.27
C MET A 99 3.08 18.03 -10.76
N GLU A 100 2.07 18.39 -9.96
CA GLU A 100 2.11 18.31 -8.51
C GLU A 100 2.27 16.88 -8.01
N LYS A 101 1.56 15.93 -8.63
CA LYS A 101 1.69 14.51 -8.28
C LYS A 101 3.09 13.98 -8.54
N GLU A 102 3.68 14.30 -9.68
CA GLU A 102 5.06 13.92 -10.00
C GLU A 102 6.07 14.62 -9.09
N ARG A 103 5.83 15.88 -8.73
CA ARG A 103 6.64 16.61 -7.75
C ARG A 103 6.59 15.94 -6.37
N ALA A 104 5.40 15.65 -5.85
CA ALA A 104 5.23 14.99 -4.56
C ALA A 104 5.91 13.61 -4.53
N LYS A 105 5.85 12.87 -5.65
CA LYS A 105 6.56 11.59 -5.76
C LYS A 105 8.08 11.77 -5.70
N ARG A 106 8.64 12.71 -6.48
CA ARG A 106 10.08 13.00 -6.47
C ARG A 106 10.55 13.45 -5.09
N ASP A 107 9.81 14.35 -4.45
CA ASP A 107 10.16 14.87 -3.13
C ASP A 107 10.16 13.74 -2.08
N ALA A 108 9.21 12.79 -2.16
CA ALA A 108 9.19 11.61 -1.30
C ALA A 108 10.35 10.64 -1.55
N ASP A 109 10.71 10.41 -2.83
CA ASP A 109 11.86 9.56 -3.20
C ASP A 109 13.19 10.20 -2.74
N GLU A 110 13.33 11.52 -2.87
CA GLU A 110 14.50 12.29 -2.42
C GLU A 110 14.64 12.28 -0.89
N GLU A 111 13.53 12.46 -0.16
CA GLU A 111 13.51 12.36 1.30
C GLU A 111 13.91 10.96 1.78
N LEU A 112 13.41 9.91 1.13
CA LEU A 112 13.77 8.54 1.43
C LEU A 112 15.26 8.28 1.20
N GLU A 113 15.82 8.75 0.07
CA GLU A 113 17.23 8.60 -0.24
C GLU A 113 18.12 9.34 0.77
N ALA A 114 17.73 10.57 1.14
CA ALA A 114 18.42 11.36 2.15
C ALA A 114 18.44 10.63 3.51
N ALA A 115 17.30 10.11 3.95
CA ALA A 115 17.20 9.34 5.20
C ALA A 115 18.09 8.09 5.18
N CYS A 116 18.13 7.35 4.05
CA CYS A 116 19.03 6.20 3.89
C CYS A 116 20.50 6.62 4.00
N ARG A 117 20.87 7.72 3.35
CA ARG A 117 22.23 8.26 3.36
C ARG A 117 22.65 8.70 4.76
N GLU A 118 21.80 9.44 5.46
CA GLU A 118 22.03 9.89 6.83
C GLU A 118 22.16 8.73 7.81
N SER A 119 21.28 7.72 7.70
CA SER A 119 21.36 6.51 8.53
C SER A 119 22.70 5.79 8.36
N MET A 120 23.17 5.66 7.12
CA MET A 120 24.47 5.06 6.82
C MET A 120 25.65 5.89 7.34
N GLN A 121 25.55 7.22 7.26
CA GLN A 121 26.56 8.12 7.83
C GLN A 121 26.60 8.03 9.36
N TYR A 122 25.43 8.05 9.99
CA TYR A 122 25.28 7.91 11.44
C TYR A 122 25.85 6.58 11.92
N TYR A 123 25.51 5.46 11.25
CA TYR A 123 26.05 4.15 11.61
C TYR A 123 27.59 4.11 11.53
N ARG A 124 28.18 4.72 10.48
CA ARG A 124 29.63 4.81 10.33
C ARG A 124 30.26 5.66 11.44
N GLU A 125 29.66 6.81 11.77
CA GLU A 125 30.17 7.69 12.81
C GLU A 125 30.04 7.06 14.21
N GLU A 126 28.92 6.42 14.50
CA GLU A 126 28.65 5.71 15.75
C GLU A 126 29.61 4.51 15.90
N SER A 127 29.90 3.78 14.81
CA SER A 127 30.92 2.73 14.79
C SER A 127 32.31 3.27 15.13
N ARG A 128 32.65 4.49 14.66
CA ARG A 128 33.90 5.17 15.03
C ARG A 128 33.90 5.65 16.48
N ARG A 129 32.75 6.07 17.02
CA ARG A 129 32.62 6.43 18.44
C ARG A 129 32.83 5.21 19.34
N ARG A 130 32.18 4.09 19.02
CA ARG A 130 32.31 2.82 19.74
C ARG A 130 33.72 2.23 19.64
N GLY A 131 34.35 2.34 18.46
CA GLY A 131 35.74 1.89 18.24
C GLY A 131 36.82 2.74 18.92
N LYS A 132 36.48 3.89 19.51
CA LYS A 132 37.38 4.64 20.41
C LYS A 132 37.37 4.10 21.85
N GLY A 133 36.50 3.13 22.17
CA GLY A 133 36.61 2.30 23.36
C GLY A 133 37.55 1.13 23.08
N SER A 134 38.65 1.05 23.83
CA SER A 134 39.64 -0.05 23.78
C SER A 134 38.99 -1.43 23.67
N SER A 135 39.16 -2.10 22.54
CA SER A 135 39.73 -3.45 22.44
C SER A 135 39.69 -3.93 21.00
N SER A 136 40.78 -4.57 20.60
CA SER A 136 40.94 -5.28 19.34
C SER A 136 39.81 -6.31 19.16
N SER A 137 38.94 -6.10 18.20
CA SER A 137 38.18 -7.20 17.58
C SER A 137 37.97 -6.85 16.12
N ARG A 138 38.68 -7.58 15.26
CA ARG A 138 38.52 -7.54 13.82
C ARG A 138 37.03 -7.76 13.48
N PRO A 139 36.42 -6.97 12.59
CA PRO A 139 35.15 -7.37 12.02
C PRO A 139 35.42 -8.59 11.13
N GLY A 140 34.99 -9.77 11.58
CA GLY A 140 34.83 -10.92 10.70
C GLY A 140 33.79 -10.59 9.61
N PRO A 141 33.87 -11.20 8.43
CA PRO A 141 32.90 -10.97 7.37
C PRO A 141 31.51 -11.40 7.87
N SER A 142 30.60 -10.45 8.00
CA SER A 142 29.19 -10.71 8.29
C SER A 142 28.51 -11.22 7.02
N SER A 143 28.26 -12.52 6.96
CA SER A 143 27.70 -13.26 5.84
C SER A 143 26.19 -13.06 5.68
N TYR A 144 25.70 -11.83 5.58
CA TYR A 144 24.23 -11.59 5.58
C TYR A 144 23.62 -11.07 4.27
N TYR A 145 24.38 -10.85 3.21
CA TYR A 145 23.82 -10.72 1.85
C TYR A 145 24.80 -11.28 0.83
N GLU A 146 24.78 -12.61 0.64
CA GLU A 146 25.22 -13.16 -0.64
C GLU A 146 24.12 -12.85 -1.66
N ILE A 147 24.47 -12.04 -2.64
CA ILE A 147 23.68 -11.85 -3.86
C ILE A 147 23.74 -13.18 -4.58
N ILE A 148 22.67 -13.96 -4.51
CA ILE A 148 22.56 -15.19 -5.28
C ILE A 148 22.03 -14.81 -6.64
N ASP A 149 22.94 -14.59 -7.60
CA ASP A 149 22.61 -14.65 -9.02
C ASP A 149 22.22 -16.10 -9.33
N HIS A 150 20.90 -16.37 -9.40
CA HIS A 150 20.41 -17.63 -9.98
C HIS A 150 20.41 -17.47 -11.51
N ASP A 151 21.51 -17.89 -12.13
CA ASP A 151 21.50 -18.32 -13.53
C ASP A 151 20.63 -19.58 -13.61
N ASP A 152 19.37 -19.43 -14.02
CA ASP A 152 18.50 -20.55 -14.40
C ASP A 152 18.94 -21.07 -15.78
N SER A 153 20.06 -21.79 -15.81
CA SER A 153 20.38 -22.73 -16.88
C SER A 153 20.32 -24.16 -16.35
N ASP A 154 19.39 -24.90 -16.95
CA ASP A 154 19.31 -26.36 -17.03
C ASP A 154 19.29 -27.16 -15.72
N PHE A 155 18.08 -27.56 -15.31
CA PHE A 155 17.89 -28.91 -14.78
C PHE A 155 16.50 -29.48 -15.11
N SER A 156 16.45 -30.21 -16.22
CA SER A 156 15.46 -31.27 -16.43
C SER A 156 15.82 -32.46 -15.56
N PHE A 157 14.83 -33.11 -14.91
CA PHE A 157 14.84 -34.58 -14.80
C PHE A 157 13.46 -35.16 -14.45
N GLU A 158 13.24 -36.31 -15.10
CA GLU A 158 12.22 -37.38 -15.11
C GLU A 158 11.14 -37.46 -14.01
#